data_AF-A0A3N5GAP9-F1
#
_entry.id   AF-A0A3N5GAP9-F1
#
_cell.length_a   1.000
_cell.length_b   1.000
_cell.length_c   1.000
_cell.angle_alpha   90.00
_cell.angle_beta   90.00
_cell.angle_gamma   90.00
#
_symmetry.space_group_name_H-M   'P 1'
#
loop_
_entity.id
_entity.type
_entity.pdbx_description
1 polymer ?
#
loop_
_entity_poly.entity_id
_entity_poly.type
_entity_poly.pdbx_seq_one_letter_code
_entity_poly.pdbx_strand_id
1 'polypeptide(L)'
;PNLDYGLAYRVMSSMAYPKVKEIIQNTLASALIYLPSSGLDLKVPELRPYLDQFVRGSNGYSAEQRVKLMKLMWDAIGSEFGGRHELYERNYFGNHESIRFETLLVADVTGASARYKGFAEQCMAEYDLDGWTAPDLINPNDVSAILKKVGQKQPV
;
A
#
# COMPACT_ATOMS: atom_id res chain seq x y z
N PRO A 1 14.37 -18.19 -9.42
CA PRO A 1 13.63 -17.01 -8.91
C PRO A 1 12.65 -16.48 -9.98
N ASN A 2 11.45 -16.05 -9.59
CA ASN A 2 10.45 -15.49 -10.52
C ASN A 2 10.62 -13.97 -10.62
N LEU A 3 10.72 -13.43 -11.84
CA LEU A 3 10.99 -12.01 -12.09
C LEU A 3 9.81 -11.12 -11.68
N ASP A 4 8.58 -11.53 -11.96
CA ASP A 4 7.36 -10.77 -11.68
C ASP A 4 7.23 -10.49 -10.17
N TYR A 5 7.61 -11.47 -9.33
CA TYR A 5 7.57 -11.30 -7.88
C TYR A 5 8.59 -10.27 -7.40
N GLY A 6 9.78 -10.24 -8.01
CA GLY A 6 10.80 -9.24 -7.72
C GLY A 6 10.35 -7.83 -8.12
N LEU A 7 9.75 -7.68 -9.31
CA LEU A 7 9.23 -6.39 -9.78
C LEU A 7 8.06 -5.90 -8.92
N ALA A 8 7.13 -6.80 -8.57
CA ALA A 8 6.05 -6.49 -7.66
C ALA A 8 6.57 -6.04 -6.28
N TYR A 9 7.59 -6.73 -5.73
CA TYR A 9 8.22 -6.35 -4.49
C TYR A 9 8.82 -4.94 -4.55
N ARG A 10 9.56 -4.60 -5.61
CA ARG A 10 10.17 -3.27 -5.78
C ARG A 10 9.13 -2.15 -5.70
N VAL A 11 7.99 -2.33 -6.36
CA VAL A 11 6.88 -1.36 -6.35
C VAL A 11 6.21 -1.32 -4.98
N MET A 12 5.85 -2.48 -4.43
CA MET A 12 5.07 -2.57 -3.20
C MET A 12 5.85 -2.16 -1.95
N SER A 13 7.13 -2.52 -1.84
CA SER A 13 7.93 -2.24 -0.63
C SER A 13 8.04 -0.74 -0.36
N SER A 14 8.22 0.07 -1.41
CA SER A 14 8.31 1.53 -1.33
C SER A 14 7.03 2.20 -0.79
N MET A 15 5.88 1.52 -0.90
CA MET A 15 4.60 1.99 -0.36
C MET A 15 4.31 1.38 1.02
N ALA A 16 4.67 0.11 1.21
CA ALA A 16 4.41 -0.63 2.43
C ALA A 16 5.21 -0.06 3.62
N TYR A 17 6.50 0.23 3.44
CA TYR A 17 7.34 0.69 4.55
C TYR A 17 6.90 2.05 5.13
N PRO A 18 6.61 3.09 4.32
CA PRO A 18 6.03 4.33 4.84
C PRO A 18 4.68 4.10 5.54
N LYS A 19 3.84 3.18 5.03
CA LYS A 19 2.55 2.87 5.65
C LYS A 19 2.68 2.18 7.00
N VAL A 20 3.66 1.28 7.16
CA VAL A 20 3.99 0.68 8.46
C VAL A 20 4.44 1.75 9.45
N LYS A 21 5.34 2.66 9.03
CA LYS A 21 5.75 3.79 9.87
C LYS A 21 4.58 4.68 10.27
N GLU A 22 3.70 5.02 9.33
CA GLU A 22 2.48 5.80 9.57
C GLU A 22 1.58 5.11 10.61
N ILE A 23 1.33 3.81 10.49
CA ILE A 23 0.52 3.04 11.45
C ILE A 23 1.14 3.10 12.85
N ILE A 24 2.46 2.91 12.97
CA ILE A 24 3.17 2.98 14.25
C ILE A 24 3.04 4.38 14.86
N GLN A 25 3.25 5.44 14.08
CA GLN A 25 3.15 6.82 14.55
C GLN A 25 1.73 7.17 15.01
N ASN A 26 0.71 6.78 14.24
CA ASN A 26 -0.69 7.04 14.59
C ASN A 26 -1.16 6.21 15.80
N THR A 27 -0.64 5.00 15.97
CA THR A 27 -1.07 4.09 17.06
C THR A 27 -0.37 4.40 18.37
N LEU A 28 0.96 4.61 18.34
CA LEU A 28 1.74 4.90 19.55
C LEU A 28 1.69 6.37 19.96
N ALA A 29 1.53 7.28 18.98
CA ALA A 29 1.36 8.70 19.19
C ALA A 29 2.36 9.28 20.21
N SER A 30 1.86 9.87 21.30
CA SER A 30 2.67 10.54 22.32
C SER A 30 3.59 9.60 23.12
N ALA A 31 3.38 8.28 23.05
CA ALA A 31 4.25 7.33 23.75
C ALA A 31 5.71 7.40 23.27
N LEU A 32 5.95 7.84 22.03
CA LEU A 32 7.28 7.96 21.45
C LEU A 32 7.98 9.29 21.78
N ILE A 33 7.24 10.30 22.25
CA ILE A 33 7.82 11.60 22.67
C ILE A 33 7.85 11.76 24.20
N TYR A 34 7.01 11.00 24.92
CA TYR A 34 6.98 11.02 26.39
C TYR A 34 8.02 10.07 26.98
N LEU A 35 9.30 10.41 26.78
CA LEU A 35 10.45 9.63 27.22
C LEU A 35 11.49 10.53 27.91
N PRO A 36 12.20 10.04 28.93
CA PRO A 36 13.33 10.77 29.50
C PRO A 36 14.44 10.94 28.45
N SER A 37 15.31 11.92 28.67
CA SER A 37 16.36 12.28 27.72
C SER A 37 17.35 11.12 27.53
N SER A 38 17.76 10.49 28.64
CA SER A 38 18.85 9.51 28.68
C SER A 38 18.52 8.36 29.63
N GLY A 39 19.19 7.22 29.43
CA GLY A 39 19.18 6.14 30.42
C GLY A 39 19.79 6.56 31.76
N LEU A 40 20.57 7.65 31.79
CA LEU A 40 21.09 8.23 33.03
C LEU A 40 19.97 8.78 33.94
N ASP A 41 18.87 9.29 33.37
CA ASP A 41 17.77 9.86 34.16
C ASP A 41 17.12 8.79 35.08
N LEU A 42 17.15 7.51 34.69
CA LEU A 42 16.67 6.38 35.49
C LEU A 42 17.61 6.00 36.64
N LYS A 43 18.83 6.55 36.66
CA LYS A 43 19.84 6.30 37.70
C LYS A 43 19.96 7.46 38.69
N VAL A 44 19.40 8.64 38.37
CA VAL A 44 19.42 9.82 39.24
C VAL A 44 18.37 9.63 40.35
N PRO A 45 18.78 9.54 41.64
CA PRO A 45 17.86 9.27 42.75
C PRO A 45 16.71 10.28 42.87
N GLU A 46 16.95 11.55 42.50
CA GLU A 46 15.98 12.63 42.56
C GLU A 46 14.91 12.53 41.46
N LEU A 47 15.26 11.94 40.30
CA LEU A 47 14.34 11.78 39.17
C LEU A 47 13.61 10.44 39.20
N ARG A 48 14.25 9.40 39.76
CA ARG A 48 13.76 8.02 39.71
C ARG A 48 12.33 7.86 40.25
N PRO A 49 11.94 8.43 41.41
CA PRO A 49 10.57 8.30 41.92
C PRO A 49 9.51 8.84 40.95
N TYR A 50 9.80 9.95 40.27
CA TYR A 50 8.89 10.55 39.29
C TYR A 50 8.75 9.67 38.04
N LEU A 51 9.86 9.11 37.56
CA LEU A 51 9.85 8.23 36.39
C LEU A 51 9.09 6.92 36.68
N ASP A 52 9.33 6.31 37.85
CA ASP A 52 8.63 5.09 38.27
C ASP A 52 7.13 5.31 38.46
N GLN A 53 6.72 6.50 38.92
CA GLN A 53 5.30 6.85 39.10
C GLN A 53 4.60 7.21 37.78
N PHE A 54 5.20 8.09 36.97
CA PHE A 54 4.51 8.73 35.84
C PHE A 54 4.85 8.13 34.47
N VAL A 55 5.97 7.40 34.35
CA VAL A 55 6.44 6.81 33.08
C VAL A 55 6.40 5.28 33.14
N ARG A 56 5.65 4.68 34.07
CA ARG A 56 5.44 3.22 34.11
C ARG A 56 4.69 2.70 32.88
N GLY A 57 4.90 1.44 32.54
CA GLY A 57 4.10 0.76 31.55
C GLY A 57 2.71 0.35 32.09
N SER A 58 1.81 0.07 31.17
CA SER A 58 0.53 -0.61 31.49
C SER A 58 0.80 -2.04 31.98
N ASN A 59 -0.17 -2.69 32.61
CA ASN A 59 -0.09 -4.11 33.00
C ASN A 59 1.12 -4.47 33.90
N GLY A 60 1.55 -3.53 34.76
CA GLY A 60 2.60 -3.78 35.74
C GLY A 60 4.04 -3.67 35.23
N TYR A 61 4.27 -3.27 33.97
CA TYR A 61 5.62 -3.01 33.46
C TYR A 61 6.26 -1.79 34.13
N SER A 62 7.54 -1.90 34.45
CA SER A 62 8.32 -0.80 35.05
C SER A 62 8.54 0.34 34.07
N ALA A 63 8.95 1.52 34.59
CA ALA A 63 9.33 2.65 33.76
C ALA A 63 10.54 2.33 32.86
N GLU A 64 11.53 1.61 33.38
CA GLU A 64 12.69 1.15 32.60
C GLU A 64 12.26 0.28 31.41
N GLN A 65 11.38 -0.71 31.63
CA GLN A 65 10.90 -1.59 30.56
C GLN A 65 10.14 -0.82 29.48
N ARG A 66 9.24 0.09 29.88
CA ARG A 66 8.50 0.95 28.94
C ARG A 66 9.46 1.83 28.14
N VAL A 67 10.34 2.58 28.81
CA VAL A 67 11.26 3.53 28.16
C VAL A 67 12.19 2.81 27.19
N LYS A 68 12.70 1.63 27.57
CA LYS A 68 13.57 0.81 26.72
C LYS A 68 12.88 0.41 25.41
N LEU A 69 11.64 -0.10 25.49
CA LEU A 69 10.88 -0.49 24.30
C LEU A 69 10.53 0.71 23.41
N MET A 70 10.08 1.81 24.00
CA MET A 70 9.69 3.00 23.23
C MET A 70 10.88 3.71 22.59
N LYS A 71 12.05 3.77 23.25
CA LYS A 71 13.28 4.29 22.63
C LYS A 71 13.77 3.39 21.48
N LEU A 72 13.68 2.06 21.62
CA LEU A 72 13.99 1.14 20.53
C LEU A 72 13.08 1.38 19.32
N MET A 73 11.77 1.52 19.56
CA MET A 73 10.81 1.82 18.49
C MET A 73 11.09 3.18 17.86
N TRP A 74 11.36 4.22 18.66
CA TRP A 74 11.70 5.54 18.15
C TRP A 74 12.97 5.53 17.29
N ASP A 75 13.99 4.78 17.69
CA ASP A 75 15.21 4.68 16.90
C ASP A 75 14.99 3.95 15.56
N ALA A 76 14.08 2.98 15.52
CA ALA A 76 13.74 2.27 14.29
C ALA A 76 13.01 3.14 13.25
N ILE A 77 12.27 4.18 13.67
CA ILE A 77 11.39 4.94 12.75
C ILE A 77 11.53 6.47 12.76
N GLY A 78 12.07 7.05 13.83
CA GLY A 78 11.99 8.49 14.11
C GLY A 78 13.32 9.18 14.37
N SER A 79 14.36 8.46 14.75
CA SER A 79 15.73 9.01 14.79
C SER A 79 16.25 9.29 13.38
N GLU A 80 17.41 9.94 13.28
CA GLU A 80 18.09 10.12 11.98
C GLU A 80 18.38 8.77 11.30
N PHE A 81 18.71 7.73 12.09
CA PHE A 81 18.87 6.37 11.59
C PHE A 81 17.56 5.83 11.00
N GLY A 82 16.45 5.94 11.75
CA GLY A 82 15.12 5.53 11.27
C GLY A 82 14.66 6.30 10.02
N GLY A 83 14.90 7.62 9.97
CA GLY A 83 14.60 8.46 8.82
C GLY A 83 15.43 8.08 7.59
N ARG A 84 16.73 7.81 7.77
CA ARG A 84 17.61 7.30 6.72
C ARG A 84 17.15 5.92 6.23
N HIS A 85 16.70 5.05 7.13
CA HIS A 85 16.15 3.74 6.76
C HIS A 85 14.85 3.86 5.95
N GLU A 86 13.95 4.78 6.30
CA GLU A 86 12.79 5.06 5.47
C GLU A 86 13.18 5.54 4.07
N LEU A 87 14.14 6.48 3.97
CA LEU A 87 14.60 6.97 2.68
C LEU A 87 15.21 5.85 1.82
N TYR A 88 15.95 4.94 2.46
CA TYR A 88 16.49 3.74 1.85
C TYR A 88 15.36 2.84 1.31
N GLU A 89 14.40 2.41 2.13
CA GLU A 89 13.35 1.48 1.70
C GLU A 89 12.44 2.07 0.61
N ARG A 90 12.29 3.40 0.58
CA ARG A 90 11.52 4.09 -0.46
C ARG A 90 12.21 4.09 -1.83
N ASN A 91 13.54 4.15 -1.86
CA ASN A 91 14.27 4.49 -3.09
C ASN A 91 15.42 3.53 -3.45
N TYR A 92 15.68 2.51 -2.65
CA TYR A 92 16.79 1.58 -2.87
C TYR A 92 16.75 0.93 -4.26
N PHE A 93 15.56 0.65 -4.76
CA PHE A 93 15.35 0.02 -6.06
C PHE A 93 15.16 1.01 -7.22
N GLY A 94 15.31 2.31 -6.98
CA GLY A 94 15.01 3.39 -7.91
C GLY A 94 13.94 4.34 -7.38
N ASN A 95 13.75 5.47 -8.05
CA ASN A 95 12.68 6.41 -7.71
C ASN A 95 11.29 5.81 -7.99
N HIS A 96 10.25 6.40 -7.40
CA HIS A 96 8.89 5.84 -7.46
C HIS A 96 8.31 5.70 -8.87
N GLU A 97 8.72 6.52 -9.82
CA GLU A 97 8.26 6.41 -11.21
C GLU A 97 9.00 5.29 -11.94
N SER A 98 10.34 5.29 -11.89
CA SER A 98 11.16 4.34 -12.63
C SER A 98 10.83 2.88 -12.32
N ILE A 99 10.62 2.53 -11.04
CA ILE A 99 10.27 1.15 -10.65
C ILE A 99 8.94 0.67 -11.26
N ARG A 100 8.01 1.58 -11.55
CA ARG A 100 6.71 1.28 -12.19
C ARG A 100 6.86 1.20 -13.71
N PHE A 101 7.58 2.15 -14.31
CA PHE A 101 7.88 2.12 -15.74
C PHE A 101 8.65 0.87 -16.14
N GLU A 102 9.67 0.48 -15.38
CA GLU A 102 10.43 -0.74 -15.63
C GLU A 102 9.56 -1.99 -15.53
N THR A 103 8.61 -2.03 -14.59
CA THR A 103 7.65 -3.14 -14.47
C THR A 103 6.75 -3.23 -15.72
N LEU A 104 6.26 -2.09 -16.22
CA LEU A 104 5.49 -2.04 -17.47
C LEU A 104 6.33 -2.45 -18.68
N LEU A 105 7.55 -1.94 -18.80
CA LEU A 105 8.46 -2.27 -19.89
C LEU A 105 8.77 -3.77 -19.92
N VAL A 106 8.99 -4.39 -18.76
CA VAL A 106 9.14 -5.86 -18.68
C VAL A 106 7.88 -6.58 -19.15
N ALA A 107 6.69 -6.11 -18.75
CA ALA A 107 5.43 -6.68 -19.22
C ALA A 107 5.25 -6.56 -20.75
N ASP A 108 5.71 -5.47 -21.36
CA ASP A 108 5.70 -5.28 -22.80
C ASP A 108 6.66 -6.24 -23.50
N VAL A 109 7.94 -6.29 -23.10
CA VAL A 109 8.96 -7.13 -23.78
C VAL A 109 8.76 -8.63 -23.58
N THR A 110 8.08 -9.04 -22.49
CA THR A 110 7.73 -10.44 -22.23
C THR A 110 6.41 -10.86 -22.88
N GLY A 111 5.69 -9.94 -23.54
CA GLY A 111 4.40 -10.19 -24.17
C GLY A 111 3.22 -10.29 -23.20
N ALA A 112 3.43 -10.08 -21.90
CA ALA A 112 2.36 -10.08 -20.90
C ALA A 112 1.34 -8.97 -21.18
N SER A 113 1.79 -7.77 -21.55
CA SER A 113 0.95 -6.64 -21.95
C SER A 113 0.07 -6.98 -23.15
N ALA A 114 0.63 -7.61 -24.19
CA ALA A 114 -0.12 -8.07 -25.35
C ALA A 114 -1.18 -9.11 -24.97
N ARG A 115 -0.85 -10.06 -24.08
CA ARG A 115 -1.81 -11.04 -23.55
C ARG A 115 -2.96 -10.36 -22.79
N TYR A 116 -2.68 -9.35 -21.97
CA TYR A 116 -3.72 -8.63 -21.22
C TYR A 116 -4.63 -7.81 -22.13
N LYS A 117 -4.06 -7.16 -23.15
CA LYS A 117 -4.84 -6.45 -24.18
C LYS A 117 -5.70 -7.42 -24.98
N GLY A 118 -5.13 -8.54 -25.43
CA GLY A 118 -5.84 -9.59 -26.14
C GLY A 118 -7.02 -10.17 -25.35
N PHE A 119 -6.88 -10.31 -24.03
CA PHE A 119 -7.98 -10.73 -23.16
C PHE A 119 -9.14 -9.71 -23.15
N ALA A 120 -8.83 -8.42 -23.13
CA ALA A 120 -9.85 -7.37 -23.25
C ALA A 120 -10.46 -7.32 -24.66
N GLU A 121 -9.64 -7.50 -25.70
CA GLU A 121 -10.08 -7.54 -27.11
C GLU A 121 -11.03 -8.71 -27.37
N GLN A 122 -10.81 -9.87 -26.75
CA GLN A 122 -11.74 -11.01 -26.83
C GLN A 122 -13.13 -10.63 -26.31
N CYS A 123 -13.22 -9.98 -25.15
CA CYS A 123 -14.48 -9.49 -24.61
C CYS A 123 -15.16 -8.47 -25.54
N MET A 124 -14.40 -7.53 -26.12
CA MET A 124 -14.94 -6.55 -27.05
C MET A 124 -15.36 -7.15 -28.40
N ALA A 125 -14.81 -8.31 -28.79
CA ALA A 125 -15.17 -8.99 -30.03
C ALA A 125 -16.52 -9.72 -29.95
N GLU A 126 -17.06 -9.95 -28.74
CA GLU A 126 -18.32 -10.65 -28.50
C GLU A 126 -19.56 -9.76 -28.72
N TYR A 127 -19.39 -8.47 -29.03
CA TYR A 127 -20.47 -7.56 -29.38
C TYR A 127 -20.04 -6.50 -30.39
N ASP A 128 -21.02 -5.91 -31.06
CA ASP A 128 -20.86 -4.73 -31.89
C ASP A 128 -22.04 -3.75 -31.68
N LEU A 129 -22.27 -2.85 -32.63
CA LEU A 129 -23.36 -1.87 -32.54
C LEU A 129 -24.74 -2.51 -32.70
N ASP A 130 -24.83 -3.71 -33.26
CA ASP A 130 -26.08 -4.42 -33.56
C ASP A 130 -26.43 -5.46 -32.49
N GLY A 131 -25.51 -5.74 -31.56
CA GLY A 131 -25.76 -6.56 -30.37
C GLY A 131 -24.64 -7.57 -30.08
N TRP A 132 -24.98 -8.66 -29.42
CA TRP A 132 -24.07 -9.78 -29.18
C TRP A 132 -23.80 -10.56 -30.47
N THR A 133 -22.52 -10.82 -30.73
CA THR A 133 -22.03 -11.66 -31.84
C THR A 133 -21.75 -13.10 -31.39
N ALA A 134 -21.56 -13.31 -30.08
CA ALA A 134 -21.38 -14.61 -29.47
C ALA A 134 -22.67 -15.47 -29.58
N PRO A 135 -22.57 -16.74 -30.02
CA PRO A 135 -23.75 -17.57 -30.34
C PRO A 135 -24.53 -18.04 -29.11
N ASP A 136 -23.94 -17.95 -27.93
CA ASP A 136 -24.50 -18.36 -26.64
C ASP A 136 -25.15 -17.20 -25.86
N LEU A 137 -25.10 -15.98 -26.39
CA LEU A 137 -25.74 -14.80 -25.81
C LEU A 137 -27.01 -14.41 -26.56
N ILE A 138 -28.04 -13.98 -25.83
CA ILE A 138 -29.34 -13.63 -26.39
C ILE A 138 -29.42 -12.11 -26.62
N ASN A 139 -29.67 -11.72 -27.86
CA ASN A 139 -29.88 -10.31 -28.22
C ASN A 139 -31.21 -9.76 -27.65
N PRO A 140 -31.25 -8.51 -27.15
CA PRO A 140 -32.40 -7.95 -26.43
C PRO A 140 -33.53 -7.46 -27.36
N ASN A 141 -33.63 -8.01 -28.59
CA ASN A 141 -34.53 -7.54 -29.64
C ASN A 141 -36.01 -7.66 -29.26
N ASP A 142 -36.35 -8.66 -28.46
CA ASP A 142 -37.70 -8.98 -28.00
C ASP A 142 -38.14 -8.16 -26.78
N VAL A 143 -37.18 -7.66 -25.97
CA VAL A 143 -37.44 -6.93 -24.72
C VAL A 143 -37.15 -5.43 -24.80
N SER A 144 -36.30 -4.98 -25.73
CA SER A 144 -35.90 -3.56 -25.81
C SER A 144 -37.05 -2.64 -26.24
N ALA A 145 -37.47 -1.76 -25.32
CA ALA A 145 -38.49 -0.76 -25.58
C ALA A 145 -38.02 0.33 -26.58
N ILE A 146 -36.71 0.54 -26.70
CA ILE A 146 -36.12 1.51 -27.62
C ILE A 146 -36.15 0.95 -29.05
N LEU A 147 -35.67 -0.28 -29.25
CA LEU A 147 -35.66 -0.92 -30.59
C LEU A 147 -37.08 -1.06 -31.16
N LYS A 148 -38.06 -1.42 -30.31
CA LYS A 148 -39.49 -1.45 -30.71
C LYS A 148 -40.01 -0.09 -31.19
N LYS A 149 -39.61 1.00 -30.53
CA LYS A 149 -40.03 2.37 -30.93
C LYS A 149 -39.36 2.85 -32.21
N VAL A 150 -38.13 2.41 -32.50
CA VAL A 150 -37.39 2.77 -33.72
C VAL A 150 -37.91 1.97 -34.92
N GLY A 151 -38.14 0.65 -34.79
CA GLY A 151 -38.68 -0.17 -35.88
C GLY A 151 -40.13 0.16 -36.29
N GLN A 152 -40.89 0.85 -35.42
CA GLN A 152 -42.23 1.36 -35.74
C GLN A 152 -42.21 2.70 -36.52
N LYS A 153 -41.03 3.32 -36.71
CA LYS A 153 -40.87 4.58 -37.44
C LYS A 153 -40.10 4.36 -38.76
N GLN A 154 -40.79 3.92 -39.84
CA GLN A 154 -40.78 4.47 -41.23
C GLN A 154 -41.00 3.42 -42.36
N PRO A 155 -41.50 3.80 -43.57
CA PRO A 155 -41.85 5.15 -44.06
C PRO A 155 -43.31 5.34 -44.54
N VAL A 156 -43.70 6.60 -44.76
CA VAL A 156 -44.77 7.04 -45.68
C VAL A 156 -44.16 7.16 -47.07
#